data_AF-A0AAE1UA81-F1
#
_entry.id   AF-A0AAE1UA81-F1
#
_cell.length_a   1.000
_cell.length_b   1.000
_cell.length_c   1.000
_cell.angle_alpha   90.00
_cell.angle_beta   90.00
_cell.angle_gamma   90.00
#
_symmetry.space_group_name_H-M   'P 1'
#
loop_
_entity.id
_entity.type
_entity.pdbx_description
1 polymer ?
#
loop_
_entity_poly.entity_id
_entity_poly.type
_entity_poly.pdbx_seq_one_letter_code
_entity_poly.pdbx_strand_id
1 'polypeptide(L)'
;MPYDFSTWDRNCLEEQVTPIAGDVTAWSAGRLVMVVTSVGRAWWILVKVFSCPVSKGTVPSWLRGSYLLDGPGRMTFGESEFNHIFDGSALIQKFTFEETGVTFASRFLQSYAYTSNMEHQQIVVSEFGTTGKSVAKGKLGKLGDKFAFDKMFSDNAPVGVVRFGGEYYCITEAPFLHKINPNNLETLSKIDLHKDLGINSHCPNPHTLKDGTTINVLHGVGATGPKYDVVSFPPRPLAGKDNVFAKPQKVGTVDARWKLNPCHMHTFGLTERHVVLLEQPLTIDVKAMVANTIRDKPFIGGMEWMENKLVKIHLLNRETGKEVKQKVKCERFFYMHIINCYEKDNHVIIDLNTYDKPDLLYAFHVKNIRENGATMGNNLDGGKVKRIIVPLEVPDKAAPELNLVMLAGQKATAYKQKDGSLLLTPEIMAGFSYEIPTLNPAYHGLPYRYFYGSCGNLKLTTGKLGKVDMETREVKEWFEEDLYVTITYFIPRPSATAEDDGVVIVTGLHSNDRRKVTLLVLNATDMTEQARVVFTTPSDVPRSLHGCFISA
;
A
#
# COMPACT_ATOMS: atom_id res chain seq x y z
N MET A 1 23.10 3.66 16.30
CA MET A 1 23.02 2.19 16.40
C MET A 1 22.09 1.70 15.30
N PRO A 2 22.34 0.57 14.62
CA PRO A 2 21.34 0.00 13.71
C PRO A 2 20.04 -0.22 14.50
N TYR A 3 18.88 0.08 13.90
CA TYR A 3 17.57 -0.15 14.54
C TYR A 3 17.53 -1.55 15.13
N ASP A 4 17.38 -1.63 16.45
CA ASP A 4 17.23 -2.89 17.12
C ASP A 4 15.77 -3.34 17.01
N PHE A 5 15.47 -4.09 15.94
CA PHE A 5 14.17 -4.74 15.76
C PHE A 5 13.92 -5.86 16.78
N SER A 6 14.90 -6.23 17.63
CA SER A 6 14.68 -7.17 18.75
C SER A 6 13.76 -6.61 19.82
N THR A 7 13.56 -5.28 19.85
CA THR A 7 12.71 -4.62 20.83
C THR A 7 11.31 -4.27 20.30
N TRP A 8 10.93 -4.62 19.04
CA TRP A 8 9.51 -4.54 18.56
C TRP A 8 8.52 -5.34 19.45
N ASP A 9 9.08 -6.13 20.35
CA ASP A 9 8.41 -6.80 21.44
C ASP A 9 8.14 -5.86 22.65
N ARG A 10 6.85 -5.62 22.93
CA ARG A 10 6.17 -5.82 24.23
C ARG A 10 5.06 -4.85 24.59
N ASN A 11 4.90 -3.68 23.98
CA ASN A 11 3.84 -2.75 24.43
C ASN A 11 3.33 -1.84 23.30
N CYS A 12 2.74 -2.41 22.25
CA CYS A 12 1.87 -1.64 21.37
C CYS A 12 0.46 -1.64 21.97
N LEU A 13 0.03 -0.48 22.52
CA LEU A 13 -1.30 -0.19 23.09
C LEU A 13 -2.07 -1.42 23.63
N GLU A 14 -1.90 -1.73 24.92
CA GLU A 14 -3.03 -2.29 25.64
C GLU A 14 -4.10 -1.19 25.73
N GLU A 15 -5.30 -1.44 25.20
CA GLU A 15 -6.47 -0.65 25.55
C GLU A 15 -6.64 -0.77 27.07
N GLN A 16 -6.07 0.18 27.83
CA GLN A 16 -6.38 0.33 29.24
C GLN A 16 -7.81 0.85 29.36
N VAL A 17 -8.77 -0.08 29.33
CA VAL A 17 -10.14 0.18 29.77
C VAL A 17 -10.12 0.23 31.29
N THR A 18 -10.01 1.43 31.87
CA THR A 18 -10.25 1.62 33.30
C THR A 18 -11.70 2.09 33.48
N PRO A 19 -12.58 1.32 34.15
CA PRO A 19 -13.89 1.84 34.51
C PRO A 19 -13.72 2.93 35.58
N ILE A 20 -14.12 4.15 35.28
CA ILE A 20 -14.25 5.19 36.31
C ILE A 20 -15.67 5.11 36.85
N ALA A 21 -15.81 4.71 38.11
CA ALA A 21 -17.05 4.85 38.87
C ALA A 21 -17.01 6.20 39.60
N GLY A 22 -17.90 7.13 39.23
CA GLY A 22 -18.09 8.39 39.94
C GLY A 22 -18.91 9.40 39.16
N ASP A 23 -19.91 10.00 39.81
CA ASP A 23 -20.69 11.12 39.27
C ASP A 23 -19.84 12.40 39.27
N VAL A 24 -19.70 13.06 38.12
CA VAL A 24 -19.10 14.39 38.02
C VAL A 24 -20.08 15.34 37.32
N THR A 25 -20.42 16.42 38.04
CA THR A 25 -21.28 17.52 37.58
C THR A 25 -20.42 18.74 37.21
N ALA A 26 -20.83 19.43 36.13
CA ALA A 26 -20.41 20.75 35.64
C ALA A 26 -19.15 20.89 34.75
N TRP A 27 -19.17 21.95 33.92
CA TRP A 27 -18.69 22.03 32.54
C TRP A 27 -17.64 23.16 32.36
N SER A 28 -16.52 22.90 31.69
CA SER A 28 -15.73 23.90 30.93
C SER A 28 -14.75 23.22 29.97
N ALA A 29 -14.61 23.76 28.75
CA ALA A 29 -13.63 23.39 27.72
C ALA A 29 -13.69 21.96 27.11
N GLY A 30 -14.72 21.71 26.27
CA GLY A 30 -14.49 21.03 24.98
C GLY A 30 -14.25 19.52 24.93
N ARG A 31 -15.00 18.67 25.67
CA ARG A 31 -15.12 17.22 25.35
C ARG A 31 -16.52 16.63 25.62
N LEU A 32 -16.98 15.85 24.62
CA LEU A 32 -18.09 14.88 24.49
C LEU A 32 -19.55 15.30 24.75
N VAL A 33 -20.42 14.95 23.79
CA VAL A 33 -21.90 15.02 23.85
C VAL A 33 -22.44 13.71 24.42
N MET A 34 -23.38 13.81 25.37
CA MET A 34 -24.11 12.69 25.96
C MET A 34 -25.62 12.93 25.77
N VAL A 35 -26.35 11.95 25.26
CA VAL A 35 -27.79 11.80 25.50
C VAL A 35 -28.02 10.35 25.88
N VAL A 36 -28.53 10.12 27.09
CA VAL A 36 -28.89 8.80 27.60
C VAL A 36 -30.37 8.56 27.33
N THR A 37 -30.70 7.44 26.70
CA THR A 37 -31.99 6.77 26.93
C THR A 37 -31.72 5.35 27.39
N SER A 38 -32.42 4.95 28.43
CA SER A 38 -32.24 3.74 29.22
C SER A 38 -32.26 2.44 28.39
N VAL A 39 -31.45 1.48 28.84
CA VAL A 39 -31.40 0.05 28.48
C VAL A 39 -30.52 -0.30 27.27
N GLY A 40 -29.23 -0.51 27.52
CA GLY A 40 -28.28 -1.16 26.59
C GLY A 40 -26.84 -0.93 27.02
N ARG A 41 -26.03 -1.98 27.16
CA ARG A 41 -24.60 -1.86 27.51
C ARG A 41 -23.86 -1.15 26.37
N ALA A 42 -23.50 0.12 26.56
CA ALA A 42 -22.61 0.86 25.67
C ALA A 42 -21.16 0.69 26.16
N TRP A 43 -20.33 0.02 25.36
CA TRP A 43 -18.89 0.02 25.54
C TRP A 43 -18.34 1.28 24.86
N TRP A 44 -17.89 2.26 25.64
CA TRP A 44 -17.22 3.44 25.13
C TRP A 44 -15.73 3.12 24.95
N ILE A 45 -15.25 3.06 23.71
CA ILE A 45 -13.80 2.96 23.45
C ILE A 45 -13.28 4.38 23.25
N LEU A 46 -12.66 4.93 24.31
CA LEU A 46 -11.99 6.23 24.30
C LEU A 46 -10.76 6.15 23.38
N VAL A 47 -10.82 6.78 22.20
CA VAL A 47 -9.60 7.04 21.42
C VAL A 47 -8.82 8.15 22.12
N LYS A 48 -7.60 7.84 22.57
CA LYS A 48 -6.69 8.84 23.13
C LYS A 48 -6.23 9.76 22.00
N VAL A 49 -6.70 11.00 22.03
CA VAL A 49 -6.25 12.08 21.14
C VAL A 49 -5.16 12.87 21.85
N PHE A 50 -3.98 12.93 21.23
CA PHE A 50 -2.83 13.67 21.70
C PHE A 50 -2.77 15.02 20.99
N SER A 51 -2.61 16.11 21.75
CA SER A 51 -2.25 17.41 21.17
C SER A 51 -0.76 17.37 20.85
N CYS A 52 -0.41 17.70 19.61
CA CYS A 52 0.96 17.62 19.09
C CYS A 52 1.43 19.05 18.75
N PRO A 53 2.19 19.71 19.64
CA PRO A 53 2.63 21.08 19.41
C PRO A 53 3.57 21.16 18.20
N VAL A 54 3.44 22.24 17.42
CA VAL A 54 4.38 22.55 16.35
C VAL A 54 5.71 22.92 16.98
N SER A 55 6.72 22.09 16.73
CA SER A 55 8.06 22.21 17.30
C SER A 55 8.95 23.20 16.53
N LYS A 56 8.70 23.38 15.23
CA LYS A 56 9.44 24.30 14.36
C LYS A 56 8.56 24.71 13.17
N GLY A 57 8.75 25.94 12.70
CA GLY A 57 8.07 26.46 11.52
C GLY A 57 6.57 26.73 11.75
N THR A 58 5.78 26.72 10.67
CA THR A 58 4.34 27.00 10.74
C THR A 58 3.60 26.13 9.73
N VAL A 59 2.64 25.36 10.23
CA VAL A 59 1.74 24.58 9.37
C VAL A 59 0.94 25.56 8.50
N PRO A 60 0.93 25.42 7.16
CA PRO A 60 0.15 26.30 6.30
C PRO A 60 -1.31 26.39 6.73
N SER A 61 -1.88 27.60 6.75
CA SER A 61 -3.25 27.82 7.23
C SER A 61 -4.32 27.09 6.40
N TRP A 62 -4.03 26.82 5.13
CA TRP A 62 -4.90 26.07 4.22
C TRP A 62 -4.80 24.55 4.38
N LEU A 63 -3.76 24.04 5.05
CA LEU A 63 -3.62 22.60 5.28
C LEU A 63 -4.55 22.19 6.43
N ARG A 64 -5.78 21.80 6.09
CA ARG A 64 -6.82 21.38 7.04
C ARG A 64 -7.43 20.06 6.60
N GLY A 65 -7.58 19.13 7.55
CA GLY A 65 -8.04 17.78 7.24
C GLY A 65 -7.42 16.71 8.13
N SER A 66 -7.62 15.45 7.74
CA SER A 66 -7.09 14.27 8.44
C SER A 66 -6.20 13.45 7.52
N TYR A 67 -4.97 13.19 7.94
CA TYR A 67 -4.10 12.21 7.31
C TYR A 67 -4.26 10.86 8.00
N LEU A 68 -4.87 9.90 7.31
CA LEU A 68 -5.06 8.53 7.78
C LEU A 68 -3.98 7.63 7.19
N LEU A 69 -3.40 6.80 8.03
CA LEU A 69 -2.37 5.83 7.69
C LEU A 69 -2.73 4.48 8.27
N ASP A 70 -2.27 3.40 7.63
CA ASP A 70 -2.30 2.05 8.19
C ASP A 70 -0.94 1.38 8.00
N GLY A 71 -0.67 0.36 8.81
CA GLY A 71 0.58 -0.35 8.82
C GLY A 71 0.61 -1.51 9.82
N PRO A 72 1.59 -2.40 9.71
CA PRO A 72 1.81 -3.44 10.70
C PRO A 72 2.22 -2.80 12.02
N GLY A 73 1.46 -3.08 13.09
CA GLY A 73 1.70 -2.48 14.40
C GLY A 73 2.13 -3.43 15.49
N ARG A 74 1.25 -4.37 15.87
CA ARG A 74 1.57 -5.33 16.94
C ARG A 74 2.25 -6.55 16.35
N MET A 75 3.43 -6.87 16.87
CA MET A 75 4.24 -8.00 16.39
C MET A 75 4.18 -9.25 17.26
N THR A 76 3.73 -9.13 18.52
CA THR A 76 3.79 -10.21 19.50
C THR A 76 2.47 -10.42 20.25
N PHE A 77 2.20 -11.68 20.58
CA PHE A 77 1.05 -12.14 21.35
C PHE A 77 1.53 -13.24 22.32
N GLY A 78 1.44 -12.97 23.63
CA GLY A 78 2.10 -13.79 24.65
C GLY A 78 3.60 -13.93 24.36
N GLU A 79 4.08 -15.17 24.27
CA GLU A 79 5.49 -15.48 23.93
C GLU A 79 5.71 -15.67 22.41
N SER A 80 4.66 -15.54 21.59
CA SER A 80 4.78 -15.72 20.14
C SER A 80 5.00 -14.39 19.42
N GLU A 81 5.82 -14.43 18.38
CA GLU A 81 6.18 -13.29 17.54
C GLU A 81 6.02 -13.64 16.05
N PHE A 82 5.58 -12.67 15.26
CA PHE A 82 5.54 -12.80 13.81
C PHE A 82 6.94 -12.80 13.18
N ASN A 83 7.12 -13.64 12.16
CA ASN A 83 8.40 -13.83 11.47
C ASN A 83 8.68 -12.79 10.38
N HIS A 84 7.67 -12.05 9.92
CA HIS A 84 7.78 -11.09 8.82
C HIS A 84 7.09 -9.76 9.17
N ILE A 85 7.67 -8.63 8.79
CA ILE A 85 7.13 -7.31 9.21
C ILE A 85 5.72 -7.05 8.69
N PHE A 86 5.35 -7.59 7.52
CA PHE A 86 4.00 -7.44 6.95
C PHE A 86 2.92 -8.22 7.72
N ASP A 87 3.29 -9.10 8.65
CA ASP A 87 2.34 -9.90 9.42
C ASP A 87 1.79 -9.12 10.63
N GLY A 88 2.42 -8.02 11.02
CA GLY A 88 2.01 -7.23 12.18
C GLY A 88 0.55 -6.79 12.08
N SER A 89 -0.17 -6.79 13.20
CA SER A 89 -1.59 -6.43 13.20
C SER A 89 -1.81 -4.97 12.83
N ALA A 90 -2.76 -4.72 11.92
CA ALA A 90 -3.06 -3.41 11.38
C ALA A 90 -3.33 -2.35 12.46
N LEU A 91 -2.55 -1.27 12.43
CA LEU A 91 -2.67 -0.12 13.32
C LEU A 91 -2.94 1.13 12.49
N ILE A 92 -4.18 1.61 12.61
CA ILE A 92 -4.61 2.85 11.97
C ILE A 92 -4.02 4.01 12.77
N GLN A 93 -3.38 4.95 12.09
CA GLN A 93 -2.85 6.18 12.67
C GLN A 93 -3.50 7.39 11.99
N LYS A 94 -3.81 8.44 12.74
CA LYS A 94 -4.44 9.66 12.26
C LYS A 94 -3.73 10.91 12.76
N PHE A 95 -3.38 11.79 11.84
CA PHE A 95 -3.00 13.17 12.14
C PHE A 95 -4.12 14.12 11.70
N THR A 96 -4.65 14.94 12.60
CA THR A 96 -5.67 15.95 12.25
C THR A 96 -5.03 17.33 12.26
N PHE A 97 -5.13 18.06 11.16
CA PHE A 97 -4.66 19.43 11.03
C PHE A 97 -5.82 20.40 11.26
N GLU A 98 -5.76 21.10 12.39
CA GLU A 98 -6.78 22.05 12.85
C GLU A 98 -6.18 23.47 12.91
N GLU A 99 -7.02 24.48 13.13
CA GLU A 99 -6.53 25.85 13.35
C GLU A 99 -5.66 25.97 14.60
N THR A 100 -5.98 25.20 15.64
CA THR A 100 -5.32 25.23 16.94
C THR A 100 -4.06 24.36 17.01
N GLY A 101 -3.76 23.58 15.98
CA GLY A 101 -2.56 22.73 15.93
C GLY A 101 -2.80 21.40 15.23
N VAL A 102 -1.97 20.42 15.55
CA VAL A 102 -2.08 19.04 15.04
C VAL A 102 -2.43 18.11 16.19
N THR A 103 -3.33 17.16 15.94
CA THR A 103 -3.61 16.07 16.88
C THR A 103 -3.25 14.71 16.31
N PHE A 104 -2.88 13.78 17.17
CA PHE A 104 -2.60 12.39 16.82
C PHE A 104 -3.55 11.42 17.52
N ALA A 105 -3.98 10.40 16.81
CA ALA A 105 -4.74 9.28 17.35
C ALA A 105 -4.33 7.99 16.64
N SER A 106 -4.44 6.85 17.31
CA SER A 106 -4.28 5.54 16.68
C SER A 106 -5.21 4.51 17.28
N ARG A 107 -5.53 3.47 16.50
CA ARG A 107 -6.39 2.37 16.93
C ARG A 107 -6.08 1.10 16.14
N PHE A 108 -6.01 -0.03 16.84
CA PHE A 108 -5.91 -1.33 16.18
C PHE A 108 -7.19 -1.65 15.43
N LEU A 109 -7.03 -2.16 14.21
CA LEU A 109 -8.13 -2.73 13.46
C LEU A 109 -8.67 -3.94 14.22
N GLN A 110 -9.98 -3.96 14.47
CA GLN A 110 -10.65 -5.06 15.15
C GLN A 110 -10.96 -6.19 14.14
N SER A 111 -9.92 -6.72 13.51
CA SER A 111 -10.02 -7.88 12.61
C SER A 111 -10.18 -9.19 13.40
N TYR A 112 -10.63 -10.25 12.75
CA TYR A 112 -10.65 -11.59 13.35
C TYR A 112 -9.23 -12.03 13.75
N ALA A 113 -8.24 -11.78 12.89
CA ALA A 113 -6.83 -12.09 13.19
C ALA A 113 -6.35 -11.41 14.48
N TYR A 114 -6.61 -10.10 14.63
CA TYR A 114 -6.20 -9.36 15.83
C TYR A 114 -6.94 -9.85 17.08
N THR A 115 -8.27 -9.92 17.02
CA THR A 115 -9.08 -10.28 18.19
C THR A 115 -8.86 -11.74 18.63
N SER A 116 -8.68 -12.67 17.69
CA SER A 116 -8.38 -14.07 18.00
C SER A 116 -6.99 -14.25 18.61
N ASN A 117 -5.97 -13.57 18.09
CA ASN A 117 -4.62 -13.62 18.65
C ASN A 117 -4.56 -12.99 20.05
N MET A 118 -5.33 -11.91 20.29
CA MET A 118 -5.49 -11.30 21.62
C MET A 118 -6.17 -12.25 22.60
N GLU A 119 -7.28 -12.89 22.21
CA GLU A 119 -8.02 -13.83 23.07
C GLU A 119 -7.13 -15.01 23.52
N HIS A 120 -6.34 -15.55 22.60
CA HIS A 120 -5.48 -16.71 22.87
C HIS A 120 -4.11 -16.35 23.47
N GLN A 121 -3.76 -15.07 23.53
CA GLN A 121 -2.41 -14.59 23.88
C GLN A 121 -1.33 -15.34 23.07
N GLN A 122 -1.61 -15.60 21.80
CA GLN A 122 -0.75 -16.35 20.89
C GLN A 122 -1.16 -16.09 19.44
N ILE A 123 -0.21 -16.17 18.50
CA ILE A 123 -0.49 -16.15 17.06
C ILE A 123 -1.17 -17.47 16.67
N VAL A 124 -2.47 -17.40 16.39
CA VAL A 124 -3.33 -18.54 16.03
C VAL A 124 -3.88 -18.42 14.60
N VAL A 125 -3.87 -17.23 14.03
CA VAL A 125 -4.17 -16.97 12.62
C VAL A 125 -2.87 -16.91 11.82
N SER A 126 -2.83 -17.61 10.68
CA SER A 126 -1.67 -17.58 9.78
C SER A 126 -1.66 -16.30 8.95
N GLU A 127 -0.48 -15.71 8.79
CA GLU A 127 -0.22 -14.49 8.04
C GLU A 127 0.73 -14.79 6.87
N PHE A 128 1.20 -13.74 6.18
CA PHE A 128 2.06 -13.85 5.01
C PHE A 128 3.36 -14.64 5.28
N GLY A 129 4.09 -14.29 6.34
CA GLY A 129 5.36 -14.90 6.72
C GLY A 129 5.31 -15.83 7.94
N THR A 130 4.15 -15.98 8.57
CA THR A 130 4.01 -16.70 9.85
C THR A 130 2.85 -17.68 9.85
N THR A 131 3.11 -18.93 10.23
CA THR A 131 2.04 -19.91 10.45
C THR A 131 1.47 -19.76 11.86
N GLY A 132 0.15 -19.60 11.96
CA GLY A 132 -0.56 -19.58 13.22
C GLY A 132 -0.62 -20.97 13.88
N LYS A 133 -0.59 -21.02 15.21
CA LYS A 133 -0.77 -22.28 15.92
C LYS A 133 -2.25 -22.67 15.93
N SER A 134 -2.54 -23.89 15.47
CA SER A 134 -3.89 -24.44 15.51
C SER A 134 -4.45 -24.52 16.94
N VAL A 135 -5.64 -23.96 17.14
CA VAL A 135 -6.42 -24.06 18.39
C VAL A 135 -7.45 -25.20 18.40
N ALA A 136 -7.69 -25.85 17.26
CA ALA A 136 -8.61 -26.99 17.16
C ALA A 136 -8.12 -28.25 17.90
N LYS A 137 -9.07 -28.97 18.52
CA LYS A 137 -8.84 -30.26 19.18
C LYS A 137 -9.04 -31.43 18.19
N GLY A 138 -8.18 -32.45 18.28
CA GLY A 138 -8.26 -33.67 17.46
C GLY A 138 -7.73 -33.54 16.02
N LYS A 139 -7.32 -34.65 15.40
CA LYS A 139 -6.66 -34.65 14.07
C LYS A 139 -7.58 -34.17 12.92
N LEU A 140 -8.88 -34.48 13.00
CA LEU A 140 -9.86 -34.15 11.95
C LEU A 140 -10.23 -32.67 11.96
N GLY A 141 -10.45 -32.08 13.15
CA GLY A 141 -10.69 -30.64 13.31
C GLY A 141 -9.48 -29.82 12.84
N LYS A 142 -8.26 -30.26 13.17
CA LYS A 142 -7.01 -29.64 12.69
C LYS A 142 -6.87 -29.66 11.17
N LEU A 143 -7.32 -30.72 10.49
CA LEU A 143 -7.22 -30.80 9.04
C LEU A 143 -8.31 -29.97 8.35
N GLY A 144 -9.53 -29.94 8.89
CA GLY A 144 -10.62 -29.09 8.39
C GLY A 144 -10.28 -27.60 8.49
N ASP A 145 -9.68 -27.18 9.60
CA ASP A 145 -9.25 -25.80 9.82
C ASP A 145 -8.20 -25.33 8.81
N LYS A 146 -7.32 -26.22 8.34
CA LYS A 146 -6.26 -25.88 7.37
C LYS A 146 -6.80 -25.52 5.98
N PHE A 147 -7.98 -26.00 5.62
CA PHE A 147 -8.59 -25.78 4.30
C PHE A 147 -9.82 -24.87 4.34
N ALA A 148 -10.20 -24.37 5.52
CA ALA A 148 -11.24 -23.35 5.62
C ALA A 148 -10.68 -22.03 5.03
N PHE A 149 -11.32 -21.50 3.99
CA PHE A 149 -10.80 -20.35 3.23
C PHE A 149 -10.59 -19.11 4.14
N ASP A 150 -11.50 -18.91 5.08
CA ASP A 150 -11.49 -17.89 6.13
C ASP A 150 -10.37 -18.06 7.17
N LYS A 151 -9.72 -19.23 7.22
CA LYS A 151 -8.53 -19.51 8.04
C LYS A 151 -7.25 -19.59 7.22
N MET A 152 -7.36 -19.80 5.90
CA MET A 152 -6.23 -19.81 4.96
C MET A 152 -5.77 -18.39 4.62
N PHE A 153 -6.69 -17.43 4.57
CA PHE A 153 -6.40 -16.02 4.35
C PHE A 153 -6.76 -15.21 5.59
N SER A 154 -5.78 -14.45 6.10
CA SER A 154 -6.02 -13.51 7.21
C SER A 154 -6.85 -12.32 6.74
N ASP A 155 -7.73 -11.83 7.61
CA ASP A 155 -8.41 -10.54 7.45
C ASP A 155 -7.63 -9.37 8.08
N ASN A 156 -6.39 -9.61 8.54
CA ASN A 156 -5.47 -8.54 8.89
C ASN A 156 -5.23 -7.64 7.67
N ALA A 157 -5.51 -6.34 7.82
CA ALA A 157 -5.47 -5.37 6.73
C ALA A 157 -4.41 -4.27 6.88
N PRO A 158 -3.11 -4.59 7.08
CA PRO A 158 -2.09 -3.62 7.51
C PRO A 158 -1.45 -2.83 6.35
N VAL A 159 -2.04 -2.82 5.14
CA VAL A 159 -1.39 -2.21 3.98
C VAL A 159 -1.70 -0.72 3.89
N GLY A 160 -2.95 -0.31 4.03
CA GLY A 160 -3.30 1.11 3.88
C GLY A 160 -4.76 1.43 4.14
N VAL A 161 -5.07 2.73 4.11
CA VAL A 161 -6.45 3.24 4.09
C VAL A 161 -6.81 3.74 2.70
N VAL A 162 -7.87 3.18 2.12
CA VAL A 162 -8.35 3.47 0.76
C VAL A 162 -9.80 3.94 0.75
N ARG A 163 -10.21 4.58 -0.36
CA ARG A 163 -11.57 5.10 -0.54
C ARG A 163 -12.35 4.31 -1.58
N PHE A 164 -13.55 3.88 -1.20
CA PHE A 164 -14.54 3.28 -2.11
C PHE A 164 -15.90 3.89 -1.80
N GLY A 165 -16.60 4.39 -2.83
CA GLY A 165 -17.99 4.83 -2.64
C GLY A 165 -18.19 5.99 -1.67
N GLY A 166 -17.17 6.83 -1.45
CA GLY A 166 -17.19 7.88 -0.43
C GLY A 166 -16.81 7.41 0.98
N GLU A 167 -16.64 6.11 1.22
CA GLU A 167 -16.29 5.52 2.51
C GLU A 167 -14.82 5.08 2.57
N TYR A 168 -14.32 4.82 3.78
CA TYR A 168 -12.91 4.53 4.05
C TYR A 168 -12.74 3.09 4.55
N TYR A 169 -11.72 2.42 4.03
CA TYR A 169 -11.45 1.02 4.34
C TYR A 169 -9.97 0.77 4.60
N CYS A 170 -9.64 -0.01 5.62
CA CYS A 170 -8.35 -0.68 5.70
C CYS A 170 -8.32 -1.84 4.69
N ILE A 171 -7.19 -2.01 4.02
CA ILE A 171 -7.02 -2.96 2.91
C ILE A 171 -5.74 -3.79 3.07
N THR A 172 -5.76 -4.99 2.48
CA THR A 172 -4.61 -5.86 2.24
C THR A 172 -4.72 -6.46 0.83
N GLU A 173 -3.89 -7.42 0.49
CA GLU A 173 -4.00 -8.18 -0.77
C GLU A 173 -4.94 -9.37 -0.68
N ALA A 174 -5.21 -9.88 0.53
CA ALA A 174 -6.25 -10.88 0.78
C ALA A 174 -7.65 -10.28 0.45
N PRO A 175 -8.69 -11.09 0.19
CA PRO A 175 -9.96 -10.62 -0.35
C PRO A 175 -10.88 -9.97 0.70
N PHE A 176 -10.30 -9.30 1.69
CA PHE A 176 -10.99 -8.69 2.82
C PHE A 176 -10.66 -7.20 2.91
N LEU A 177 -11.69 -6.40 3.20
CA LEU A 177 -11.55 -5.00 3.55
C LEU A 177 -12.33 -4.73 4.82
N HIS A 178 -11.86 -3.77 5.62
CA HIS A 178 -12.56 -3.36 6.82
C HIS A 178 -12.98 -1.91 6.72
N LYS A 179 -14.28 -1.64 6.74
CA LYS A 179 -14.81 -0.28 6.80
C LYS A 179 -14.43 0.34 8.13
N ILE A 180 -13.92 1.57 8.09
CA ILE A 180 -13.56 2.33 9.29
C ILE A 180 -14.31 3.65 9.35
N ASN A 181 -14.52 4.14 10.57
CA ASN A 181 -14.97 5.51 10.78
C ASN A 181 -13.76 6.46 10.82
N PRO A 182 -13.60 7.39 9.87
CA PRO A 182 -12.41 8.26 9.81
C PRO A 182 -12.32 9.25 10.98
N ASN A 183 -13.42 9.50 11.70
CA ASN A 183 -13.45 10.43 12.82
C ASN A 183 -12.85 9.83 14.09
N ASN A 184 -13.16 8.57 14.40
CA ASN A 184 -12.77 7.89 15.64
C ASN A 184 -12.00 6.56 15.43
N LEU A 185 -11.64 6.24 14.18
CA LEU A 185 -10.88 5.03 13.78
C LEU A 185 -11.56 3.70 14.13
N GLU A 186 -12.86 3.72 14.44
CA GLU A 186 -13.61 2.51 14.78
C GLU A 186 -13.75 1.59 13.57
N THR A 187 -13.51 0.29 13.79
CA THR A 187 -13.80 -0.76 12.81
C THR A 187 -15.30 -1.01 12.77
N LEU A 188 -15.94 -0.76 11.64
CA LEU A 188 -17.40 -0.80 11.49
C LEU A 188 -17.91 -2.14 10.93
N SER A 189 -17.30 -2.61 9.84
CA SER A 189 -17.73 -3.85 9.18
C SER A 189 -16.63 -4.46 8.32
N LYS A 190 -16.75 -5.77 8.03
CA LYS A 190 -15.89 -6.51 7.10
C LYS A 190 -16.59 -6.68 5.76
N ILE A 191 -15.87 -6.45 4.67
CA ILE A 191 -16.23 -6.81 3.31
C ILE A 191 -15.48 -8.09 2.94
N ASP A 192 -16.19 -9.07 2.38
CA ASP A 192 -15.64 -10.36 1.97
C ASP A 192 -15.84 -10.52 0.46
N LEU A 193 -14.83 -10.10 -0.30
CA LEU A 193 -14.86 -10.17 -1.77
C LEU A 193 -14.80 -11.62 -2.27
N HIS A 194 -14.32 -12.56 -1.47
CA HIS A 194 -14.35 -13.97 -1.85
C HIS A 194 -15.78 -14.50 -1.85
N LYS A 195 -16.50 -14.28 -0.74
CA LYS A 195 -17.90 -14.68 -0.62
C LYS A 195 -18.79 -14.01 -1.66
N ASP A 196 -18.58 -12.71 -1.89
CA ASP A 196 -19.49 -11.92 -2.72
C ASP A 196 -19.16 -12.02 -4.22
N LEU A 197 -17.88 -12.17 -4.58
CA LEU A 197 -17.40 -12.07 -5.96
C LEU A 197 -16.51 -13.24 -6.42
N GLY A 198 -16.19 -14.21 -5.56
CA GLY A 198 -15.32 -15.35 -5.89
C GLY A 198 -13.86 -14.95 -6.12
N ILE A 199 -13.40 -13.86 -5.49
CA ILE A 199 -12.05 -13.30 -5.63
C ILE A 199 -11.12 -13.91 -4.59
N ASN A 200 -9.86 -14.16 -4.96
CA ASN A 200 -8.84 -14.76 -4.09
C ASN A 200 -7.88 -13.71 -3.54
N SER A 201 -7.55 -12.69 -4.32
CA SER A 201 -6.72 -11.55 -3.91
C SER A 201 -7.00 -10.35 -4.79
N HIS A 202 -6.45 -9.19 -4.44
CA HIS A 202 -6.59 -7.97 -5.23
C HIS A 202 -5.43 -7.01 -4.97
N CYS A 203 -5.24 -6.03 -5.85
CA CYS A 203 -4.29 -4.96 -5.58
C CYS A 203 -4.81 -4.10 -4.40
N PRO A 204 -3.96 -3.71 -3.43
CA PRO A 204 -4.34 -2.86 -2.31
C PRO A 204 -4.31 -1.36 -2.65
N ASN A 205 -3.93 -0.99 -3.89
CA ASN A 205 -3.80 0.40 -4.35
C ASN A 205 -4.80 0.67 -5.49
N PRO A 206 -6.10 0.81 -5.20
CA PRO A 206 -7.10 1.12 -6.22
C PRO A 206 -6.94 2.56 -6.73
N HIS A 207 -7.40 2.81 -7.96
CA HIS A 207 -7.37 4.13 -8.59
C HIS A 207 -8.75 4.78 -8.52
N THR A 208 -8.88 5.95 -7.90
CA THR A 208 -10.13 6.72 -7.89
C THR A 208 -10.10 7.81 -8.96
N LEU A 209 -11.12 7.81 -9.82
CA LEU A 209 -11.33 8.79 -10.87
C LEU A 209 -11.93 10.10 -10.33
N LYS A 210 -11.90 11.15 -11.16
CA LYS A 210 -12.44 12.48 -10.80
C LYS A 210 -13.93 12.47 -10.46
N ASP A 211 -14.71 11.56 -11.05
CA ASP A 211 -16.14 11.39 -10.77
C ASP A 211 -16.42 10.56 -9.48
N GLY A 212 -15.36 10.08 -8.81
CA GLY A 212 -15.43 9.23 -7.62
C GLY A 212 -15.54 7.73 -7.92
N THR A 213 -15.59 7.32 -9.19
CA THR A 213 -15.53 5.90 -9.57
C THR A 213 -14.17 5.33 -9.18
N THR A 214 -14.14 4.17 -8.51
CA THR A 214 -12.89 3.51 -8.13
C THR A 214 -12.66 2.30 -9.02
N ILE A 215 -11.49 2.19 -9.64
CA ILE A 215 -11.04 1.03 -10.41
C ILE A 215 -10.10 0.19 -9.55
N ASN A 216 -10.24 -1.13 -9.58
CA ASN A 216 -9.27 -2.05 -9.00
C ASN A 216 -9.08 -3.29 -9.89
N VAL A 217 -7.99 -4.02 -9.65
CA VAL A 217 -7.70 -5.31 -10.27
C VAL A 217 -7.92 -6.40 -9.24
N LEU A 218 -8.80 -7.33 -9.57
CA LEU A 218 -9.18 -8.45 -8.73
C LEU A 218 -8.63 -9.75 -9.34
N HIS A 219 -8.04 -10.60 -8.52
CA HIS A 219 -7.47 -11.88 -8.91
C HIS A 219 -8.43 -13.00 -8.55
N GLY A 220 -8.90 -13.73 -9.56
CA GLY A 220 -9.86 -14.82 -9.37
C GLY A 220 -9.57 -16.01 -10.26
N VAL A 221 -10.46 -17.00 -10.22
CA VAL A 221 -10.40 -18.18 -11.09
C VAL A 221 -11.61 -18.18 -12.01
N GLY A 222 -11.37 -18.19 -13.31
CA GLY A 222 -12.37 -18.34 -14.36
C GLY A 222 -12.43 -19.77 -14.89
N ALA A 223 -13.24 -19.99 -15.93
CA ALA A 223 -13.40 -21.30 -16.56
C ALA A 223 -12.10 -21.87 -17.15
N THR A 224 -11.16 -21.00 -17.55
CA THR A 224 -9.89 -21.37 -18.19
C THR A 224 -8.71 -21.42 -17.23
N GLY A 225 -8.86 -20.98 -15.98
CA GLY A 225 -7.80 -20.87 -14.99
C GLY A 225 -7.79 -19.53 -14.25
N PRO A 226 -6.68 -19.17 -13.59
CA PRO A 226 -6.52 -17.87 -12.93
C PRO A 226 -6.63 -16.71 -13.93
N LYS A 227 -7.21 -15.59 -13.49
CA LYS A 227 -7.44 -14.39 -14.29
C LYS A 227 -7.33 -13.12 -13.46
N TYR A 228 -7.10 -12.02 -14.16
CA TYR A 228 -7.04 -10.65 -13.65
C TYR A 228 -8.26 -9.90 -14.18
N ASP A 229 -9.27 -9.74 -13.33
CA ASP A 229 -10.48 -8.97 -13.64
C ASP A 229 -10.26 -7.49 -13.29
N VAL A 230 -10.35 -6.61 -14.29
CA VAL A 230 -10.37 -5.16 -14.07
C VAL A 230 -11.80 -4.75 -13.80
N VAL A 231 -12.03 -4.09 -12.67
CA VAL A 231 -13.37 -3.84 -12.15
C VAL A 231 -13.51 -2.39 -11.71
N SER A 232 -14.66 -1.77 -12.02
CA SER A 232 -15.03 -0.44 -11.57
C SER A 232 -16.15 -0.49 -10.54
N PHE A 233 -15.94 0.20 -9.43
CA PHE A 233 -16.87 0.40 -8.33
C PHE A 233 -17.49 1.79 -8.44
N PRO A 234 -18.82 1.92 -8.31
CA PRO A 234 -19.49 3.20 -8.46
C PRO A 234 -19.09 4.18 -7.34
N PRO A 235 -19.23 5.50 -7.56
CA PRO A 235 -18.90 6.53 -6.55
C PRO A 235 -19.79 6.50 -5.31
N ARG A 236 -20.88 5.74 -5.33
CA ARG A 236 -21.86 5.57 -4.25
C ARG A 236 -22.62 4.27 -4.43
N PRO A 237 -23.16 3.66 -3.35
CA PRO A 237 -23.91 2.41 -3.45
C PRO A 237 -25.06 2.52 -4.46
N LEU A 238 -25.30 1.43 -5.21
CA LEU A 238 -26.45 1.34 -6.10
C LEU A 238 -27.76 1.33 -5.28
N ALA A 239 -28.87 1.74 -5.88
CA ALA A 239 -30.17 1.73 -5.22
C ALA A 239 -30.49 0.35 -4.61
N GLY A 240 -30.82 0.32 -3.32
CA GLY A 240 -31.12 -0.91 -2.58
C GLY A 240 -29.91 -1.77 -2.22
N LYS A 241 -28.67 -1.22 -2.27
CA LYS A 241 -27.44 -1.89 -1.84
C LYS A 241 -26.80 -1.15 -0.68
N ASP A 242 -26.23 -1.92 0.25
CA ASP A 242 -25.62 -1.39 1.48
C ASP A 242 -24.22 -0.80 1.24
N ASN A 243 -23.53 -1.24 0.20
CA ASN A 243 -22.18 -0.79 -0.15
C ASN A 243 -21.92 -0.88 -1.67
N VAL A 244 -20.79 -0.32 -2.11
CA VAL A 244 -20.40 -0.28 -3.53
C VAL A 244 -19.85 -1.59 -4.09
N PHE A 245 -19.55 -2.57 -3.24
CA PHE A 245 -19.02 -3.87 -3.65
C PHE A 245 -20.13 -4.82 -4.13
N ALA A 246 -21.41 -4.51 -3.87
CA ALA A 246 -22.53 -5.42 -4.06
C ALA A 246 -22.99 -5.67 -5.51
N LYS A 247 -22.21 -5.26 -6.53
CA LYS A 247 -22.33 -5.53 -7.98
C LYS A 247 -21.38 -4.59 -8.73
N PRO A 248 -20.07 -4.82 -8.69
CA PRO A 248 -19.15 -3.93 -9.38
C PRO A 248 -19.18 -4.24 -10.89
N GLN A 249 -18.87 -3.23 -11.71
CA GLN A 249 -18.91 -3.38 -13.17
C GLN A 249 -17.58 -3.93 -13.67
N LYS A 250 -17.63 -4.99 -14.48
CA LYS A 250 -16.43 -5.51 -15.13
C LYS A 250 -16.02 -4.60 -16.27
N VAL A 251 -14.80 -4.07 -16.20
CA VAL A 251 -14.18 -3.30 -17.28
C VAL A 251 -13.55 -4.23 -18.30
N GLY A 252 -12.78 -5.22 -17.85
CA GLY A 252 -12.08 -6.17 -18.72
C GLY A 252 -11.54 -7.36 -17.94
N THR A 253 -10.98 -8.33 -18.66
CA THR A 253 -10.37 -9.52 -18.05
C THR A 253 -9.16 -9.96 -18.86
N VAL A 254 -8.15 -10.47 -18.17
CA VAL A 254 -6.97 -11.09 -18.77
C VAL A 254 -6.74 -12.45 -18.11
N ASP A 255 -6.47 -13.47 -18.91
CA ASP A 255 -6.05 -14.77 -18.37
C ASP A 255 -4.60 -14.70 -17.89
N ALA A 256 -4.32 -15.26 -16.71
CA ALA A 256 -2.97 -15.39 -16.23
C ALA A 256 -2.15 -16.26 -17.19
N ARG A 257 -0.91 -15.84 -17.48
CA ARG A 257 0.01 -16.55 -18.37
C ARG A 257 0.32 -17.96 -17.87
N TRP A 258 0.39 -18.15 -16.55
CA TRP A 258 0.72 -19.42 -15.93
C TRP A 258 -0.42 -19.93 -15.04
N LYS A 259 -1.03 -21.04 -15.45
CA LYS A 259 -2.23 -21.58 -14.78
C LYS A 259 -2.03 -22.04 -13.34
N LEU A 260 -0.81 -22.42 -12.97
CA LEU A 260 -0.45 -22.88 -11.62
C LEU A 260 0.52 -21.92 -10.90
N ASN A 261 0.86 -20.80 -11.55
CA ASN A 261 1.80 -19.81 -11.05
C ASN A 261 1.31 -18.38 -11.39
N PRO A 262 0.09 -17.97 -10.98
CA PRO A 262 -0.36 -16.60 -11.24
C PRO A 262 0.64 -15.58 -10.66
N CYS A 263 0.84 -14.49 -11.39
CA CYS A 263 1.67 -13.37 -10.98
C CYS A 263 1.18 -12.71 -9.68
N HIS A 264 2.14 -12.33 -8.83
CA HIS A 264 1.93 -11.37 -7.76
C HIS A 264 1.98 -9.94 -8.34
N MET A 265 0.88 -9.21 -8.21
CA MET A 265 0.70 -7.86 -8.73
C MET A 265 0.25 -6.94 -7.61
N HIS A 266 1.20 -6.17 -7.07
CA HIS A 266 0.92 -5.24 -5.96
C HIS A 266 0.19 -3.99 -6.46
N THR A 267 0.63 -3.40 -7.57
CA THR A 267 -0.05 -2.24 -8.17
C THR A 267 -0.33 -2.45 -9.66
N PHE A 268 -1.24 -1.64 -10.18
CA PHE A 268 -1.54 -1.55 -11.60
C PHE A 268 -1.59 -0.08 -12.03
N GLY A 269 -1.47 0.17 -13.34
CA GLY A 269 -1.47 1.50 -13.91
C GLY A 269 -2.78 1.86 -14.58
N LEU A 270 -3.05 3.15 -14.66
CA LEU A 270 -4.21 3.70 -15.36
C LEU A 270 -3.77 4.91 -16.18
N THR A 271 -4.23 5.00 -17.42
CA THR A 271 -4.15 6.21 -18.26
C THR A 271 -5.56 6.70 -18.55
N GLU A 272 -5.71 7.77 -19.33
CA GLU A 272 -7.03 8.21 -19.81
C GLU A 272 -7.82 7.09 -20.51
N ARG A 273 -7.17 6.26 -21.34
CA ARG A 273 -7.87 5.24 -22.15
C ARG A 273 -7.51 3.81 -21.82
N HIS A 274 -6.46 3.54 -21.05
CA HIS A 274 -5.94 2.20 -20.84
C HIS A 274 -5.76 1.84 -19.36
N VAL A 275 -5.95 0.56 -19.06
CA VAL A 275 -5.48 -0.08 -17.83
C VAL A 275 -4.20 -0.83 -18.18
N VAL A 276 -3.17 -0.68 -17.34
CA VAL A 276 -1.83 -1.27 -17.51
C VAL A 276 -1.61 -2.32 -16.44
N LEU A 277 -1.48 -3.59 -16.84
CA LEU A 277 -1.13 -4.68 -15.93
C LEU A 277 0.27 -5.19 -16.27
N LEU A 278 1.17 -5.20 -15.28
CA LEU A 278 2.53 -5.71 -15.44
C LEU A 278 2.63 -7.10 -14.79
N GLU A 279 2.52 -8.15 -15.61
CA GLU A 279 2.65 -9.53 -15.20
C GLU A 279 4.15 -9.88 -15.06
N GLN A 280 4.71 -9.56 -13.89
CA GLN A 280 6.10 -9.79 -13.50
C GLN A 280 6.39 -11.26 -13.15
N PRO A 281 7.66 -11.70 -13.12
CA PRO A 281 8.01 -13.11 -12.90
C PRO A 281 8.08 -13.52 -11.43
N LEU A 282 7.53 -12.71 -10.50
CA LEU A 282 7.21 -13.15 -9.15
C LEU A 282 5.80 -13.74 -9.14
N THR A 283 5.67 -14.99 -8.73
CA THR A 283 4.41 -15.76 -8.83
C THR A 283 4.05 -16.46 -7.55
N ILE A 284 2.79 -16.89 -7.45
CA ILE A 284 2.29 -17.77 -6.39
C ILE A 284 2.24 -19.19 -6.97
N ASP A 285 3.18 -20.08 -6.61
CA ASP A 285 3.12 -21.49 -6.97
C ASP A 285 2.00 -22.16 -6.16
N VAL A 286 0.87 -22.41 -6.83
CA VAL A 286 -0.33 -22.99 -6.22
C VAL A 286 -0.05 -24.39 -5.64
N LYS A 287 0.84 -25.16 -6.26
CA LYS A 287 1.20 -26.50 -5.76
C LYS A 287 2.04 -26.39 -4.49
N ALA A 288 3.02 -25.49 -4.49
CA ALA A 288 3.84 -25.22 -3.31
C ALA A 288 2.99 -24.68 -2.16
N MET A 289 2.06 -23.77 -2.46
CA MET A 289 1.10 -23.23 -1.49
C MET A 289 0.28 -24.35 -0.83
N VAL A 290 -0.37 -25.22 -1.62
CA VAL A 290 -1.15 -26.36 -1.07
C VAL A 290 -0.26 -27.30 -0.24
N ALA A 291 0.94 -27.63 -0.72
CA ALA A 291 1.88 -28.46 0.02
C ALA A 291 2.33 -27.80 1.33
N ASN A 292 2.52 -26.48 1.33
CA ASN A 292 2.93 -25.70 2.49
C ASN A 292 1.81 -25.61 3.53
N THR A 293 0.55 -25.43 3.11
CA THR A 293 -0.62 -25.50 4.01
C THR A 293 -0.68 -26.84 4.74
N ILE A 294 -0.44 -27.96 4.06
CA ILE A 294 -0.40 -29.29 4.68
C ILE A 294 0.75 -29.41 5.69
N ARG A 295 1.91 -28.83 5.36
CA ARG A 295 3.17 -28.87 6.13
C ARG A 295 3.30 -27.76 7.17
N ASP A 296 2.26 -26.97 7.42
CA ASP A 296 2.28 -25.85 8.37
C ASP A 296 3.38 -24.80 8.07
N LYS A 297 3.61 -24.52 6.79
CA LYS A 297 4.54 -23.48 6.32
C LYS A 297 3.79 -22.21 5.91
N PRO A 298 4.40 -21.02 6.07
CA PRO A 298 3.74 -19.74 5.80
C PRO A 298 3.52 -19.51 4.29
N PHE A 299 2.63 -18.57 3.97
CA PHE A 299 2.22 -18.25 2.60
C PHE A 299 3.40 -17.84 1.69
N ILE A 300 4.33 -17.03 2.20
CA ILE A 300 5.52 -16.57 1.46
C ILE A 300 6.35 -17.73 0.90
N GLY A 301 6.34 -18.89 1.55
CA GLY A 301 7.04 -20.09 1.07
C GLY A 301 6.44 -20.69 -0.21
N GLY A 302 5.27 -20.23 -0.65
CA GLY A 302 4.64 -20.57 -1.93
C GLY A 302 4.95 -19.56 -3.04
N MET A 303 5.72 -18.51 -2.79
CA MET A 303 6.11 -17.56 -3.84
C MET A 303 7.35 -18.05 -4.60
N GLU A 304 7.36 -17.86 -5.92
CA GLU A 304 8.44 -18.28 -6.81
C GLU A 304 8.85 -17.12 -7.74
N TRP A 305 10.15 -16.82 -7.76
CA TRP A 305 10.77 -15.93 -8.73
C TRP A 305 11.29 -16.74 -9.94
N MET A 306 10.64 -16.57 -11.09
CA MET A 306 11.04 -17.23 -12.32
C MET A 306 12.12 -16.44 -13.06
N GLU A 307 13.38 -16.67 -12.65
CA GLU A 307 14.58 -15.97 -13.14
C GLU A 307 14.58 -15.80 -14.68
N ASN A 308 14.29 -16.84 -15.47
CA ASN A 308 14.42 -16.75 -16.94
C ASN A 308 13.18 -16.19 -17.67
N LYS A 309 12.32 -15.42 -17.01
CA LYS A 309 11.08 -14.90 -17.60
C LYS A 309 11.08 -13.37 -17.66
N LEU A 310 10.66 -12.86 -18.82
CA LEU A 310 10.38 -11.45 -19.08
C LEU A 310 9.06 -11.02 -18.45
N VAL A 311 8.92 -9.72 -18.17
CA VAL A 311 7.65 -9.09 -17.78
C VAL A 311 6.74 -9.05 -19.00
N LYS A 312 5.49 -9.47 -18.85
CA LYS A 312 4.45 -9.31 -19.87
C LYS A 312 3.59 -8.10 -19.52
N ILE A 313 3.35 -7.23 -20.49
CA ILE A 313 2.54 -6.03 -20.30
C ILE A 313 1.20 -6.24 -21.00
N HIS A 314 0.13 -6.11 -20.23
CA HIS A 314 -1.23 -6.09 -20.74
C HIS A 314 -1.73 -4.65 -20.75
N LEU A 315 -2.24 -4.20 -21.89
CA LEU A 315 -2.91 -2.92 -22.03
C LEU A 315 -4.35 -3.18 -22.43
N LEU A 316 -5.30 -2.88 -21.54
CA LEU A 316 -6.72 -3.01 -21.82
C LEU A 316 -7.31 -1.64 -22.07
N ASN A 317 -8.04 -1.48 -23.17
CA ASN A 317 -8.82 -0.27 -23.39
C ASN A 317 -9.99 -0.21 -22.37
N ARG A 318 -10.09 0.90 -21.65
CA ARG A 318 -11.03 1.09 -20.54
C ARG A 318 -12.50 1.12 -20.96
N GLU A 319 -12.79 1.53 -22.18
CA GLU A 319 -14.16 1.64 -22.68
C GLU A 319 -14.66 0.30 -23.22
N THR A 320 -13.81 -0.39 -23.98
CA THR A 320 -14.18 -1.64 -24.67
C THR A 320 -13.86 -2.89 -23.87
N GLY A 321 -12.99 -2.78 -22.86
CA GLY A 321 -12.49 -3.92 -22.08
C GLY A 321 -11.53 -4.83 -22.82
N LYS A 322 -11.17 -4.50 -24.07
CA LYS A 322 -10.34 -5.35 -24.93
C LYS A 322 -8.87 -5.02 -24.77
N GLU A 323 -8.05 -6.07 -24.76
CA GLU A 323 -6.60 -5.92 -24.83
C GLU A 323 -6.19 -5.35 -26.20
N VAL A 324 -5.17 -4.49 -26.21
CA VAL A 324 -4.59 -3.99 -27.47
C VAL A 324 -3.99 -5.14 -28.29
N LYS A 325 -3.83 -4.92 -29.60
CA LYS A 325 -3.34 -5.96 -30.51
C LYS A 325 -1.90 -6.38 -30.24
N GLN A 326 -1.09 -5.45 -29.74
CA GLN A 326 0.34 -5.63 -29.52
C GLN A 326 0.57 -6.60 -28.36
N LYS A 327 1.36 -7.64 -28.61
CA LYS A 327 1.89 -8.51 -27.55
C LYS A 327 3.17 -7.88 -27.04
N VAL A 328 3.17 -7.41 -25.80
CA VAL A 328 4.26 -6.60 -25.26
C VAL A 328 5.01 -7.36 -24.17
N LYS A 329 6.33 -7.42 -24.30
CA LYS A 329 7.26 -7.96 -23.30
C LYS A 329 8.28 -6.89 -22.95
N CYS A 330 8.66 -6.80 -21.68
CA CYS A 330 9.72 -5.93 -21.21
C CYS A 330 10.83 -6.75 -20.57
N GLU A 331 12.04 -6.20 -20.49
CA GLU A 331 13.10 -6.80 -19.70
C GLU A 331 12.63 -7.15 -18.27
N ARG A 332 13.33 -8.09 -17.64
CA ARG A 332 12.97 -8.58 -16.31
C ARG A 332 13.24 -7.52 -15.24
N PHE A 333 12.28 -7.35 -14.34
CA PHE A 333 12.42 -6.62 -13.08
C PHE A 333 11.35 -7.08 -12.09
N PHE A 334 11.58 -6.81 -10.81
CA PHE A 334 10.59 -6.84 -9.74
C PHE A 334 10.06 -5.42 -9.49
N TYR A 335 8.77 -5.27 -9.21
CA TYR A 335 8.19 -4.01 -8.79
C TYR A 335 7.13 -4.22 -7.70
N MET A 336 6.98 -3.19 -6.87
CA MET A 336 5.83 -3.02 -5.98
C MET A 336 4.95 -1.89 -6.49
N HIS A 337 5.53 -0.70 -6.73
CA HIS A 337 4.77 0.51 -7.04
C HIS A 337 5.04 1.07 -8.44
N ILE A 338 3.98 1.11 -9.25
CA ILE A 338 3.88 2.04 -10.37
C ILE A 338 3.70 3.46 -9.80
N ILE A 339 4.44 4.41 -10.35
CA ILE A 339 4.38 5.82 -9.97
C ILE A 339 3.21 6.50 -10.70
N ASN A 340 3.22 6.44 -12.03
CA ASN A 340 2.14 6.96 -12.86
C ASN A 340 2.18 6.31 -14.25
N CYS A 341 1.05 6.33 -14.94
CA CYS A 341 0.97 6.00 -16.36
C CYS A 341 0.27 7.12 -17.11
N TYR A 342 0.65 7.38 -18.36
CA TYR A 342 -0.05 8.34 -19.20
C TYR A 342 0.12 8.04 -20.69
N GLU A 343 -0.62 8.75 -21.54
CA GLU A 343 -0.54 8.61 -22.99
C GLU A 343 0.09 9.86 -23.62
N LYS A 344 0.98 9.67 -24.59
CA LYS A 344 1.59 10.75 -25.38
C LYS A 344 1.97 10.26 -26.76
N ASP A 345 1.60 11.01 -27.79
CA ASP A 345 1.95 10.78 -29.20
C ASP A 345 1.85 9.30 -29.62
N ASN A 346 0.71 8.65 -29.33
CA ASN A 346 0.44 7.24 -29.63
C ASN A 346 1.30 6.21 -28.88
N HIS A 347 1.80 6.58 -27.71
CA HIS A 347 2.49 5.70 -26.78
C HIS A 347 1.81 5.73 -25.41
N VAL A 348 1.91 4.61 -24.68
CA VAL A 348 1.66 4.54 -23.25
C VAL A 348 3.00 4.61 -22.51
N ILE A 349 3.14 5.55 -21.60
CA ILE A 349 4.30 5.75 -20.74
C ILE A 349 3.96 5.16 -19.37
N ILE A 350 4.88 4.38 -18.82
CA ILE A 350 4.73 3.68 -17.54
C ILE A 350 5.98 3.99 -16.71
N ASP A 351 5.81 4.79 -15.67
CA ASP A 351 6.89 5.12 -14.73
C ASP A 351 6.70 4.32 -13.45
N LEU A 352 7.76 3.67 -12.95
CA LEU A 352 7.66 2.75 -11.83
C LEU A 352 8.98 2.60 -11.07
N ASN A 353 8.87 2.22 -9.80
CA ASN A 353 10.00 1.76 -9.00
C ASN A 353 10.28 0.29 -9.30
N THR A 354 11.54 -0.03 -9.57
CA THR A 354 11.95 -1.39 -9.95
C THR A 354 13.15 -1.86 -9.16
N TYR A 355 13.28 -3.18 -9.06
CA TYR A 355 14.45 -3.88 -8.52
C TYR A 355 14.81 -5.03 -9.47
N ASP A 356 16.05 -5.52 -9.39
CA ASP A 356 16.48 -6.64 -10.23
C ASP A 356 15.84 -7.97 -9.78
N LYS A 357 15.54 -8.10 -8.48
CA LYS A 357 15.02 -9.29 -7.80
C LYS A 357 14.09 -8.92 -6.63
N PRO A 358 13.22 -9.84 -6.17
CA PRO A 358 12.31 -9.62 -5.04
C PRO A 358 12.99 -9.79 -3.67
N ASP A 359 14.30 -9.53 -3.57
CA ASP A 359 15.10 -9.78 -2.36
C ASP A 359 14.59 -8.99 -1.14
N LEU A 360 13.87 -7.89 -1.38
CA LEU A 360 13.12 -7.12 -0.38
C LEU A 360 12.22 -8.01 0.49
N LEU A 361 11.49 -8.95 -0.11
CA LEU A 361 10.55 -9.81 0.62
C LEU A 361 11.28 -10.72 1.61
N TYR A 362 12.47 -11.19 1.26
CA TYR A 362 13.27 -12.00 2.17
C TYR A 362 13.97 -11.15 3.22
N ALA A 363 14.46 -9.97 2.84
CA ALA A 363 15.09 -9.04 3.76
C ALA A 363 14.17 -8.60 4.91
N PHE A 364 12.86 -8.54 4.64
CA PHE A 364 11.84 -8.08 5.57
C PHE A 364 11.35 -9.14 6.58
N HIS A 365 11.97 -10.32 6.59
CA HIS A 365 11.87 -11.22 7.74
C HIS A 365 12.49 -10.58 8.99
N VAL A 366 11.77 -10.61 10.11
CA VAL A 366 12.20 -10.02 11.40
C VAL A 366 13.59 -10.49 11.81
N LYS A 367 13.87 -11.80 11.64
CA LYS A 367 15.20 -12.37 11.88
C LYS A 367 16.29 -11.71 11.02
N ASN A 368 16.05 -11.55 9.72
CA ASN A 368 17.03 -11.00 8.79
C ASN A 368 17.31 -9.53 9.09
N ILE A 369 16.28 -8.76 9.44
CA ILE A 369 16.47 -7.36 9.82
C ILE A 369 17.29 -7.26 11.12
N ARG A 370 17.06 -8.13 12.11
CA ARG A 370 17.84 -8.14 13.36
C ARG A 370 19.30 -8.53 13.15
N GLU A 371 19.54 -9.57 12.37
CA GLU A 371 20.89 -10.10 12.14
C GLU A 371 21.71 -9.24 11.17
N ASN A 372 21.07 -8.69 10.13
CA ASN A 372 21.75 -8.04 9.00
C ASN A 372 21.36 -6.59 8.79
N GLY A 373 20.55 -5.99 9.68
CA GLY A 373 19.98 -4.65 9.46
C GLY A 373 21.02 -3.58 9.12
N ALA A 374 22.18 -3.60 9.78
CA ALA A 374 23.25 -2.64 9.55
C ALA A 374 23.85 -2.70 8.12
N THR A 375 23.76 -3.85 7.45
CA THR A 375 24.34 -4.12 6.13
C THR A 375 23.27 -4.38 5.06
N MET A 376 22.00 -4.44 5.45
CA MET A 376 20.85 -4.76 4.60
C MET A 376 20.72 -3.80 3.40
N GLY A 377 20.99 -2.50 3.60
CA GLY A 377 21.06 -1.50 2.54
C GLY A 377 22.06 -1.88 1.44
N ASN A 378 23.28 -2.27 1.79
CA ASN A 378 24.34 -2.55 0.80
C ASN A 378 24.01 -3.68 -0.19
N ASN A 379 23.10 -4.60 0.16
CA ASN A 379 22.68 -5.73 -0.68
C ASN A 379 21.34 -5.50 -1.40
N LEU A 380 20.57 -4.47 -1.00
CA LEU A 380 19.25 -4.13 -1.57
C LEU A 380 19.26 -2.78 -2.29
N ASP A 381 20.36 -2.02 -2.17
CA ASP A 381 20.66 -0.79 -2.90
C ASP A 381 20.91 -1.13 -4.39
N GLY A 382 19.83 -1.43 -5.11
CA GLY A 382 19.81 -1.66 -6.55
C GLY A 382 18.53 -1.21 -7.23
N GLY A 383 17.58 -0.68 -6.44
CA GLY A 383 16.31 -0.17 -6.95
C GLY A 383 16.53 1.03 -7.87
N LYS A 384 15.72 1.15 -8.91
CA LYS A 384 15.78 2.25 -9.89
C LYS A 384 14.38 2.70 -10.26
N VAL A 385 14.22 4.00 -10.49
CA VAL A 385 13.06 4.50 -11.23
C VAL A 385 13.29 4.23 -12.70
N LYS A 386 12.37 3.50 -13.32
CA LYS A 386 12.40 3.18 -14.74
C LYS A 386 11.19 3.76 -15.46
N ARG A 387 11.37 4.09 -16.74
CA ARG A 387 10.32 4.49 -17.68
C ARG A 387 10.22 3.46 -18.80
N ILE A 388 9.08 2.80 -18.91
CA ILE A 388 8.73 1.92 -20.03
C ILE A 388 7.85 2.70 -21.00
N ILE A 389 8.10 2.57 -22.30
CA ILE A 389 7.33 3.25 -23.35
C ILE A 389 6.79 2.20 -24.32
N VAL A 390 5.46 2.09 -24.39
CA VAL A 390 4.77 1.10 -25.21
C VAL A 390 4.12 1.79 -26.42
N PRO A 391 4.56 1.53 -27.66
CA PRO A 391 3.89 2.05 -28.85
C PRO A 391 2.54 1.35 -29.06
N LEU A 392 1.48 2.13 -29.29
CA LEU A 392 0.13 1.61 -29.49
C LEU A 392 -0.16 1.20 -30.95
N GLU A 393 0.52 1.81 -31.91
CA GLU A 393 0.47 1.40 -33.31
C GLU A 393 1.86 0.99 -33.79
N VAL A 394 1.91 -0.12 -34.51
CA VAL A 394 3.13 -0.70 -35.04
C VAL A 394 2.93 -0.92 -36.53
N PRO A 395 3.71 -0.26 -37.41
CA PRO A 395 3.61 -0.51 -38.84
C PRO A 395 3.87 -1.99 -39.17
N ASP A 396 3.04 -2.58 -40.04
CA ASP A 396 3.15 -4.00 -40.40
C ASP A 396 4.54 -4.33 -40.96
N LYS A 397 5.08 -3.41 -41.76
CA LYS A 397 6.39 -3.50 -42.42
C LYS A 397 7.53 -2.83 -41.63
N ALA A 398 7.34 -2.55 -40.34
CA ALA A 398 8.43 -2.02 -39.50
C ALA A 398 9.64 -2.95 -39.52
N ALA A 399 10.82 -2.40 -39.82
CA ALA A 399 12.07 -3.14 -39.82
C ALA A 399 12.41 -3.61 -38.39
N PRO A 400 12.97 -4.82 -38.19
CA PRO A 400 13.30 -5.33 -36.86
C PRO A 400 14.23 -4.43 -36.02
N GLU A 401 15.11 -3.70 -36.68
CA GLU A 401 16.08 -2.76 -36.10
C GLU A 401 15.53 -1.36 -35.85
N LEU A 402 14.30 -1.07 -36.31
CA LEU A 402 13.66 0.21 -36.05
C LEU A 402 13.20 0.26 -34.59
N ASN A 403 13.73 1.21 -33.83
CA ASN A 403 13.17 1.54 -32.52
C ASN A 403 11.80 2.21 -32.72
N LEU A 404 10.75 1.59 -32.18
CA LEU A 404 9.37 2.06 -32.29
C LEU A 404 9.02 3.10 -31.22
N VAL A 405 9.93 3.45 -30.32
CA VAL A 405 9.78 4.60 -29.43
C VAL A 405 10.10 5.86 -30.21
N MET A 406 9.07 6.56 -30.67
CA MET A 406 9.19 7.76 -31.53
C MET A 406 9.16 9.08 -30.74
N LEU A 407 9.34 9.02 -29.42
CA LEU A 407 9.34 10.19 -28.54
C LEU A 407 10.75 10.81 -28.45
N ALA A 408 10.86 12.09 -28.79
CA ALA A 408 12.14 12.79 -28.78
C ALA A 408 12.80 12.78 -27.38
N GLY A 409 14.11 12.56 -27.35
CA GLY A 409 14.93 12.61 -26.13
C GLY A 409 14.79 11.42 -25.18
N GLN A 410 13.94 10.43 -25.49
CA GLN A 410 13.81 9.22 -24.71
C GLN A 410 14.87 8.18 -25.12
N LYS A 411 15.40 7.44 -24.15
CA LYS A 411 16.36 6.34 -24.36
C LYS A 411 15.71 4.96 -24.25
N ALA A 412 14.44 4.89 -23.85
CA ALA A 412 13.68 3.64 -23.86
C ALA A 412 13.56 3.13 -25.31
N THR A 413 13.51 1.81 -25.46
CA THR A 413 13.41 1.19 -26.78
C THR A 413 12.27 0.18 -26.85
N ALA A 414 11.73 0.00 -28.05
CA ALA A 414 10.74 -1.03 -28.36
C ALA A 414 11.05 -1.60 -29.75
N TYR A 415 11.46 -2.87 -29.80
CA TYR A 415 11.83 -3.55 -31.05
C TYR A 415 10.85 -4.68 -31.38
N LYS A 416 10.43 -4.75 -32.64
CA LYS A 416 9.57 -5.82 -33.15
C LYS A 416 10.35 -7.13 -33.26
N GLN A 417 9.80 -8.18 -32.68
CA GLN A 417 10.38 -9.52 -32.66
C GLN A 417 9.85 -10.37 -33.84
N LYS A 418 10.54 -11.48 -34.13
CA LYS A 418 10.15 -12.42 -35.21
C LYS A 418 8.74 -13.00 -35.04
N ASP A 419 8.29 -13.17 -33.79
CA ASP A 419 6.95 -13.67 -33.45
C ASP A 419 5.86 -12.56 -33.51
N GLY A 420 6.22 -11.35 -33.95
CA GLY A 420 5.36 -10.17 -34.00
C GLY A 420 5.17 -9.45 -32.67
N SER A 421 5.71 -9.96 -31.56
CA SER A 421 5.69 -9.27 -30.27
C SER A 421 6.66 -8.09 -30.23
N LEU A 422 6.49 -7.20 -29.26
CA LEU A 422 7.43 -6.13 -28.96
C LEU A 422 8.29 -6.53 -27.76
N LEU A 423 9.60 -6.32 -27.86
CA LEU A 423 10.52 -6.38 -26.73
C LEU A 423 10.96 -4.97 -26.36
N LEU A 424 10.69 -4.60 -25.12
CA LEU A 424 10.92 -3.26 -24.59
C LEU A 424 12.13 -3.28 -23.65
N THR A 425 12.94 -2.23 -23.75
CA THR A 425 13.98 -1.90 -22.78
C THR A 425 13.64 -0.54 -22.17
N PRO A 426 13.44 -0.47 -20.84
CA PRO A 426 13.13 0.76 -20.14
C PRO A 426 14.32 1.71 -20.09
N GLU A 427 14.01 2.98 -19.90
CA GLU A 427 14.98 4.01 -19.56
C GLU A 427 15.11 4.17 -18.05
N ILE A 428 16.32 4.38 -17.54
CA ILE A 428 16.56 4.74 -16.15
C ILE A 428 16.33 6.24 -15.99
N MET A 429 15.37 6.59 -15.13
CA MET A 429 15.00 7.98 -14.82
C MET A 429 15.70 8.49 -13.56
N ALA A 430 15.94 7.61 -12.58
CA ALA A 430 16.73 7.90 -11.39
C ALA A 430 17.54 6.66 -10.96
N GLY A 431 18.73 6.90 -10.38
CA GLY A 431 19.67 5.84 -9.96
C GLY A 431 19.27 5.07 -8.71
N PHE A 432 18.22 5.53 -8.01
CA PHE A 432 17.60 4.88 -6.85
C PHE A 432 16.10 4.71 -7.10
N SER A 433 15.46 3.75 -6.42
CA SER A 433 14.01 3.75 -6.28
C SER A 433 13.58 4.77 -5.22
N TYR A 434 12.40 5.34 -5.38
CA TYR A 434 11.75 6.22 -4.43
C TYR A 434 10.36 5.64 -4.15
N GLU A 435 10.31 4.74 -3.18
CA GLU A 435 9.17 3.91 -2.80
C GLU A 435 8.10 4.67 -2.02
N ILE A 436 6.90 4.07 -1.94
CA ILE A 436 5.68 4.75 -1.47
C ILE A 436 5.47 6.07 -2.26
N PRO A 437 5.46 6.00 -3.61
CA PRO A 437 5.44 7.21 -4.42
C PRO A 437 4.12 7.96 -4.26
N THR A 438 4.21 9.29 -4.29
CA THR A 438 3.08 10.20 -4.35
C THR A 438 3.35 11.32 -5.36
N LEU A 439 2.31 11.86 -5.95
CA LEU A 439 2.38 12.99 -6.88
C LEU A 439 1.09 13.80 -6.79
N ASN A 440 1.03 14.93 -7.50
CA ASN A 440 -0.17 15.75 -7.52
C ASN A 440 -1.37 14.99 -8.13
N PRO A 441 -2.43 14.68 -7.34
CA PRO A 441 -3.53 13.83 -7.82
C PRO A 441 -4.23 14.35 -9.08
N ALA A 442 -4.12 15.65 -9.40
CA ALA A 442 -4.64 16.22 -10.64
C ALA A 442 -3.99 15.65 -11.91
N TYR A 443 -2.81 15.03 -11.77
CA TYR A 443 -1.98 14.48 -12.85
C TYR A 443 -1.94 12.94 -12.87
N HIS A 444 -2.68 12.24 -11.99
CA HIS A 444 -2.83 10.79 -12.09
C HIS A 444 -3.44 10.39 -13.44
N GLY A 445 -2.79 9.49 -14.16
CA GLY A 445 -3.23 9.05 -15.49
C GLY A 445 -2.90 10.02 -16.63
N LEU A 446 -2.24 11.15 -16.34
CA LEU A 446 -1.96 12.25 -17.26
C LEU A 446 -0.45 12.54 -17.33
N PRO A 447 0.03 13.20 -18.41
CA PRO A 447 1.42 13.67 -18.48
C PRO A 447 1.75 14.54 -17.27
N TYR A 448 2.88 14.25 -16.62
CA TYR A 448 3.30 14.85 -15.36
C TYR A 448 4.83 15.01 -15.34
N ARG A 449 5.34 15.81 -14.41
CA ARG A 449 6.78 16.09 -14.27
C ARG A 449 7.36 15.65 -12.94
N TYR A 450 6.62 15.71 -11.83
CA TYR A 450 7.18 15.49 -10.50
C TYR A 450 6.49 14.35 -9.76
N PHE A 451 7.29 13.53 -9.09
CA PHE A 451 6.80 12.67 -8.02
C PHE A 451 7.75 12.74 -6.82
N TYR A 452 7.25 12.26 -5.68
CA TYR A 452 7.94 12.24 -4.40
C TYR A 452 7.90 10.82 -3.84
N GLY A 453 8.94 10.40 -3.14
CA GLY A 453 8.95 9.08 -2.49
C GLY A 453 10.12 8.87 -1.55
N SER A 454 9.97 7.94 -0.62
CA SER A 454 11.03 7.55 0.30
C SER A 454 12.11 6.79 -0.49
N CYS A 455 13.35 7.27 -0.46
CA CYS A 455 14.46 6.61 -1.15
C CYS A 455 14.55 5.15 -0.68
N GLY A 456 14.60 4.22 -1.61
CA GLY A 456 14.73 2.78 -1.37
C GLY A 456 16.12 2.37 -0.86
N ASN A 457 16.83 3.28 -0.19
CA ASN A 457 18.06 2.98 0.51
C ASN A 457 17.69 2.37 1.86
N LEU A 458 17.87 1.06 1.98
CA LEU A 458 17.52 0.30 3.18
C LEU A 458 18.62 0.35 4.25
N LYS A 459 19.58 1.28 4.15
CA LYS A 459 20.38 1.66 5.32
C LYS A 459 19.41 2.16 6.37
N LEU A 460 19.21 1.32 7.36
CA LEU A 460 18.40 1.54 8.54
C LEU A 460 18.96 2.68 9.40
N THR A 461 19.41 3.81 8.85
CA THR A 461 19.85 5.05 9.54
C THR A 461 19.57 6.32 8.75
N THR A 462 19.06 6.24 7.51
CA THR A 462 18.83 7.43 6.69
C THR A 462 17.44 7.40 6.05
N GLY A 463 16.48 8.11 6.66
CA GLY A 463 15.21 8.42 6.02
C GLY A 463 15.38 9.50 4.96
N LYS A 464 15.89 9.12 3.78
CA LYS A 464 15.96 10.02 2.62
C LYS A 464 14.62 10.07 1.90
N LEU A 465 14.19 11.26 1.54
CA LEU A 465 13.03 11.52 0.70
C LEU A 465 13.48 12.26 -0.56
N GLY A 466 13.07 11.80 -1.73
CA GLY A 466 13.37 12.44 -3.00
C GLY A 466 12.14 13.09 -3.62
N LYS A 467 12.31 14.28 -4.20
CA LYS A 467 11.52 14.79 -5.32
C LYS A 467 12.28 14.49 -6.59
N VAL A 468 11.66 13.78 -7.53
CA VAL A 468 12.27 13.44 -8.82
C VAL A 468 11.57 14.23 -9.92
N ASP A 469 12.36 14.95 -10.71
CA ASP A 469 11.92 15.60 -11.94
C ASP A 469 12.06 14.62 -13.12
N MET A 470 10.94 14.18 -13.67
CA MET A 470 10.86 13.16 -14.73
C MET A 470 11.18 13.68 -16.12
N GLU A 471 11.46 14.98 -16.26
CA GLU A 471 11.94 15.61 -17.48
C GLU A 471 13.45 15.81 -17.43
N THR A 472 13.95 16.45 -16.37
CA THR A 472 15.38 16.79 -16.21
C THR A 472 16.21 15.68 -15.58
N ARG A 473 15.56 14.73 -14.88
CA ARG A 473 16.15 13.66 -14.04
C ARG A 473 16.88 14.17 -12.80
N GLU A 474 16.69 15.45 -12.46
CA GLU A 474 17.19 16.00 -11.21
C GLU A 474 16.43 15.39 -10.03
N VAL A 475 17.16 15.06 -8.98
CA VAL A 475 16.57 14.65 -7.70
C VAL A 475 16.94 15.67 -6.63
N LYS A 476 15.92 16.21 -5.96
CA LYS A 476 16.10 17.00 -4.74
C LYS A 476 15.80 16.14 -3.53
N GLU A 477 16.79 15.96 -2.67
CA GLU A 477 16.68 15.11 -1.50
C GLU A 477 16.50 15.93 -0.22
N TRP A 478 15.61 15.44 0.65
CA TRP A 478 15.55 15.82 2.06
C TRP A 478 16.04 14.64 2.89
N PHE A 479 16.86 14.89 3.92
CA PHE A 479 17.30 13.86 4.85
C PHE A 479 17.63 14.44 6.23
N GLU A 480 17.51 13.59 7.25
CA GLU A 480 17.98 13.84 8.60
C GLU A 480 18.54 12.52 9.16
N GLU A 481 19.69 12.57 9.81
CA GLU A 481 20.25 11.40 10.49
C GLU A 481 19.33 10.98 11.64
N ASP A 482 19.26 9.66 11.88
CA ASP A 482 18.45 9.07 12.96
C ASP A 482 16.93 9.28 12.84
N LEU A 483 16.44 9.87 11.74
CA LEU A 483 15.03 9.97 11.41
C LEU A 483 14.67 9.12 10.19
N TYR A 484 13.64 8.30 10.34
CA TYR A 484 13.21 7.30 9.36
C TYR A 484 11.90 7.77 8.80
N VAL A 485 11.96 8.38 7.61
CA VAL A 485 10.78 8.80 6.88
C VAL A 485 10.16 7.60 6.18
N THR A 486 8.84 7.51 6.23
CA THR A 486 8.13 6.28 5.83
C THR A 486 7.17 6.52 4.69
N ILE A 487 6.27 7.49 4.82
CA ILE A 487 5.17 7.72 3.87
C ILE A 487 5.09 9.18 3.52
N THR A 488 4.92 9.45 2.23
CA THR A 488 4.72 10.78 1.69
C THR A 488 3.34 10.89 1.07
N TYR A 489 2.65 11.99 1.36
CA TYR A 489 1.40 12.34 0.68
C TYR A 489 1.48 13.77 0.18
N PHE A 490 1.29 13.96 -1.13
CA PHE A 490 1.22 15.29 -1.73
C PHE A 490 -0.15 15.90 -1.52
N ILE A 491 -0.18 17.16 -1.09
CA ILE A 491 -1.42 17.94 -0.91
C ILE A 491 -1.24 19.26 -1.69
N PRO A 492 -2.02 19.48 -2.77
CA PRO A 492 -1.94 20.71 -3.53
C PRO A 492 -2.41 21.89 -2.67
N ARG A 493 -1.78 23.05 -2.86
CA ARG A 493 -2.34 24.30 -2.35
C ARG A 493 -3.71 24.52 -3.02
N PRO A 494 -4.73 25.02 -2.31
CA PRO A 494 -5.96 25.44 -2.96
C PRO A 494 -5.69 26.45 -4.07
N SER A 495 -6.23 26.20 -5.26
CA SER A 495 -6.01 27.01 -6.47
C SER A 495 -4.58 26.96 -7.05
N ALA A 496 -3.78 25.95 -6.70
CA ALA A 496 -2.47 25.71 -7.31
C ALA A 496 -2.55 25.63 -8.84
N THR A 497 -1.65 26.34 -9.53
CA THR A 497 -1.51 26.29 -10.99
C THR A 497 -0.26 25.51 -11.43
N ALA A 498 0.78 25.47 -10.60
CA ALA A 498 1.96 24.65 -10.85
C ALA A 498 1.73 23.23 -10.31
N GLU A 499 2.31 22.22 -10.99
CA GLU A 499 2.19 20.82 -10.60
C GLU A 499 2.69 20.55 -9.17
N ASP A 500 3.74 21.25 -8.75
CA ASP A 500 4.41 21.13 -7.46
C ASP A 500 4.11 22.28 -6.48
N ASP A 501 3.04 23.06 -6.70
CA ASP A 501 2.56 24.04 -5.72
C ASP A 501 1.69 23.38 -4.66
N GLY A 502 2.31 23.07 -3.53
CA GLY A 502 1.68 22.38 -2.42
C GLY A 502 2.69 21.96 -1.37
N VAL A 503 2.32 20.95 -0.59
CA VAL A 503 3.19 20.36 0.42
C VAL A 503 3.24 18.84 0.28
N VAL A 504 4.34 18.27 0.75
CA VAL A 504 4.45 16.84 1.01
C VAL A 504 4.48 16.64 2.52
N ILE A 505 3.51 15.90 3.04
CA ILE A 505 3.48 15.53 4.46
C ILE A 505 4.17 14.17 4.66
N VAL A 506 4.97 14.08 5.71
CA VAL A 506 5.86 12.93 5.94
C VAL A 506 5.86 12.53 7.40
N THR A 507 5.68 11.24 7.69
CA THR A 507 5.87 10.69 9.04
C THR A 507 7.27 10.12 9.21
N GLY A 508 7.90 10.51 10.32
CA GLY A 508 9.24 10.11 10.72
C GLY A 508 9.23 9.40 12.07
N LEU A 509 10.00 8.31 12.18
CA LEU A 509 10.28 7.62 13.45
C LEU A 509 11.74 7.84 13.84
N HIS A 510 12.03 7.94 15.14
CA HIS A 510 13.39 8.19 15.64
C HIS A 510 14.08 6.88 16.01
N SER A 511 15.33 6.66 15.57
CA SER A 511 16.11 5.47 15.92
C SER A 511 16.41 5.31 17.39
N ASN A 512 16.51 6.43 18.09
CA ASN A 512 16.86 6.48 19.50
C ASN A 512 15.66 6.46 20.44
N ASP A 513 14.43 6.70 19.94
CA ASP A 513 13.21 6.67 20.73
C ASP A 513 12.01 6.23 19.89
N ARG A 514 11.59 4.99 20.10
CA ARG A 514 10.52 4.32 19.36
C ARG A 514 9.12 4.85 19.68
N ARG A 515 8.99 5.68 20.72
CA ARG A 515 7.75 6.37 21.08
C ARG A 515 7.70 7.78 20.51
N LYS A 516 8.81 8.26 19.93
CA LYS A 516 8.91 9.60 19.40
C LYS A 516 8.55 9.60 17.93
N VAL A 517 7.60 10.45 17.58
CA VAL A 517 7.08 10.60 16.21
C VAL A 517 7.34 12.02 15.74
N THR A 518 7.76 12.15 14.49
CA THR A 518 7.80 13.41 13.76
C THR A 518 6.78 13.40 12.64
N LEU A 519 6.04 14.48 12.50
CA LEU A 519 5.32 14.81 11.26
C LEU A 519 5.99 16.05 10.65
N LEU A 520 6.48 15.91 9.42
CA LEU A 520 7.07 16.97 8.63
C LEU A 520 6.07 17.48 7.61
N VAL A 521 6.10 18.79 7.38
CA VAL A 521 5.43 19.46 6.25
C VAL A 521 6.52 20.08 5.41
N LEU A 522 6.77 19.52 4.23
CA LEU A 522 7.79 19.99 3.29
C LEU A 522 7.13 20.78 2.16
N ASN A 523 7.75 21.87 1.75
CA ASN A 523 7.40 22.57 0.51
C ASN A 523 7.67 21.63 -0.67
N ALA A 524 6.65 21.33 -1.46
CA ALA A 524 6.79 20.40 -2.57
C ALA A 524 7.69 20.96 -3.71
N THR A 525 7.85 22.27 -3.83
CA THR A 525 8.68 22.89 -4.88
C THR A 525 10.19 22.68 -4.64
N ASP A 526 10.66 22.92 -3.41
CA ASP A 526 12.09 22.99 -3.08
C ASP A 526 12.53 22.02 -1.96
N MET A 527 11.61 21.21 -1.43
CA MET A 527 11.84 20.24 -0.35
C MET A 527 12.26 20.88 0.99
N THR A 528 12.08 22.19 1.17
CA THR A 528 12.35 22.86 2.44
C THR A 528 11.31 22.54 3.50
N GLU A 529 11.74 22.41 4.76
CA GLU A 529 10.84 22.15 5.89
C GLU A 529 10.06 23.42 6.26
N GLN A 530 8.73 23.40 6.04
CA GLN A 530 7.83 24.49 6.44
C GLN A 530 7.35 24.35 7.88
N ALA A 531 7.12 23.11 8.32
CA ALA A 531 6.69 22.83 9.69
C ALA A 531 7.16 21.45 10.15
N ARG A 532 7.32 21.32 11.46
CA ARG A 532 7.61 20.06 12.13
C ARG A 532 6.81 19.95 13.41
N VAL A 533 6.17 18.80 13.58
CA VAL A 533 5.45 18.42 14.79
C VAL A 533 6.16 17.22 15.40
N VAL A 534 6.62 17.34 16.64
CA VAL A 534 7.31 16.26 17.36
C VAL A 534 6.56 15.99 18.66
N PHE A 535 6.26 14.72 18.93
CA PHE A 535 5.61 14.30 20.16
C PHE A 535 6.03 12.89 20.53
N THR A 536 5.81 12.54 21.80
CA THR A 536 6.08 11.21 22.35
C THR A 536 4.77 10.56 22.76
N THR A 537 4.53 9.35 22.29
CA THR A 537 3.38 8.53 22.66
C THR A 537 3.66 7.72 23.94
N PRO A 538 2.63 7.22 24.63
CA PRO A 538 2.81 6.36 25.81
C PRO A 538 3.48 5.01 25.48
N SER A 539 3.33 4.56 24.23
CA SER A 539 3.79 3.28 23.70
C SER A 539 4.55 3.47 22.39
N ASP A 540 5.24 2.45 21.94
CA ASP A 540 5.96 2.49 20.66
C ASP A 540 5.03 2.77 19.47
N VAL A 541 5.55 3.48 18.47
CA VAL A 541 4.83 3.77 17.23
C VAL A 541 5.51 3.02 16.09
N PRO A 542 4.79 2.09 15.46
CA PRO A 542 5.32 1.33 14.35
C PRO A 542 5.30 2.15 13.06
N ARG A 543 6.05 1.66 12.07
CA ARG A 543 6.04 2.21 10.72
C ARG A 543 4.71 1.91 10.03
N SER A 544 4.07 2.95 9.50
CA SER A 544 2.97 2.80 8.55
C SER A 544 3.47 2.46 7.13
N LEU A 545 2.58 1.95 6.27
CA LEU A 545 2.84 1.69 4.85
C LEU A 545 2.16 2.68 3.91
N HIS A 546 0.82 2.71 3.88
CA HIS A 546 0.06 3.60 2.99
C HIS A 546 -1.08 4.32 3.73
N GLY A 547 -1.64 5.33 3.08
CA GLY A 547 -2.70 6.14 3.65
C GLY A 547 -3.34 7.09 2.66
N CYS A 548 -4.26 7.91 3.16
CA CYS A 548 -4.92 8.95 2.39
C CYS A 548 -5.13 10.22 3.21
N PHE A 549 -5.27 11.36 2.53
CA PHE A 549 -5.65 12.62 3.15
C PHE A 549 -7.12 12.93 2.89
N ILE A 550 -7.83 13.33 3.94
CA ILE A 550 -9.21 13.78 3.91
C ILE A 550 -9.20 15.28 4.14
N SER A 551 -9.50 16.08 3.11
CA SER A 551 -9.66 17.53 3.27
C SER A 551 -10.83 17.87 4.18
N ALA A 552 -10.68 18.93 4.98
CA ALA A 552 -11.74 19.48 5.83
C ALA A 552 -12.89 20.13 5.03
#